data_AF-U5DAU4-F1
#
_entry.id   AF-U5DAU4-F1
#
_cell.length_a   1.000
_cell.length_b   1.000
_cell.length_c   1.000
_cell.angle_alpha   90.00
_cell.angle_beta   90.00
_cell.angle_gamma   90.00
#
_symmetry.space_group_name_H-M   'P 1'
#
loop_
_entity.id
_entity.type
_entity.pdbx_description
1 polymer ?
#
loop_
_entity_poly.entity_id
_entity_poly.type
_entity_poly.pdbx_seq_one_letter_code
_entity_poly.pdbx_strand_id
1 'polypeptide(L)'
;MICEEATITGRRKLCATSIKSMQDFVSSVLGPKANLQKLTTTIHNRPLHPSLQAYTVQEIHVQLPLSSITACHTMPYPYAAFYCHDVPKTRVFKVTLEGEDGNKIDAAAGCHLDSSHWDTDHAAFKVLGTKPGSEPVCHFLTKDTMAWVSTSLVEAAMEIIDLKPCRVV
;
A
#
# COMPACT_ATOMS: atom_id res chain seq x y z
N MET A 1 -2.97 -21.07 4.14
CA MET A 1 -2.30 -19.75 4.20
C MET A 1 -2.50 -19.03 2.87
N ILE A 2 -2.49 -17.68 2.80
CA ILE A 2 -2.77 -16.90 1.57
C ILE A 2 -1.93 -17.36 0.35
N CYS A 3 -0.72 -17.87 0.60
CA CYS A 3 0.16 -18.44 -0.42
C CYS A 3 -0.31 -19.75 -1.05
N GLU A 4 -1.15 -20.51 -0.36
CA GLU A 4 -1.64 -21.84 -0.77
C GLU A 4 -3.06 -21.76 -1.36
N GLU A 5 -3.72 -20.61 -1.24
CA GLU A 5 -5.06 -20.40 -1.79
C GLU A 5 -5.02 -20.31 -3.32
N ALA A 6 -6.09 -20.74 -3.97
CA ALA A 6 -6.24 -20.59 -5.41
C ALA A 6 -6.20 -19.10 -5.82
N THR A 7 -5.70 -18.81 -7.03
CA THR A 7 -5.82 -17.48 -7.62
C THR A 7 -7.29 -17.15 -7.86
N ILE A 8 -7.72 -15.97 -7.42
CA ILE A 8 -9.01 -15.41 -7.86
C ILE A 8 -8.88 -15.14 -9.37
N THR A 9 -9.86 -15.60 -10.15
CA THR A 9 -9.86 -15.45 -11.61
C THR A 9 -9.61 -14.00 -12.01
N GLY A 10 -8.58 -13.78 -12.84
CA GLY A 10 -8.22 -12.45 -13.33
C GLY A 10 -7.26 -11.64 -12.47
N ARG A 11 -6.90 -12.07 -11.26
CA ARG A 11 -5.84 -11.45 -10.44
C ARG A 11 -4.55 -12.26 -10.48
N ARG A 12 -3.42 -11.58 -10.68
CA ARG A 12 -2.08 -12.14 -10.67
C ARG A 12 -1.55 -12.09 -9.24
N LYS A 13 -1.14 -13.24 -8.71
CA LYS A 13 -0.46 -13.32 -7.41
C LYS A 13 0.72 -14.29 -7.48
N LEU A 14 1.70 -14.09 -6.60
CA LEU A 14 2.85 -14.95 -6.44
C LEU A 14 3.27 -14.97 -4.96
N CYS A 15 3.60 -16.15 -4.44
CA CYS A 15 4.42 -16.23 -3.24
C CYS A 15 5.88 -16.47 -3.61
N ALA A 16 6.67 -15.41 -3.53
CA ALA A 16 8.09 -15.45 -3.85
C ALA A 16 8.89 -15.85 -2.60
N THR A 17 9.81 -16.81 -2.76
CA THR A 17 10.70 -17.27 -1.69
C THR A 17 12.06 -16.54 -1.68
N SER A 18 12.21 -15.53 -2.53
CA SER A 18 13.41 -14.70 -2.61
C SER A 18 13.08 -13.28 -3.10
N ILE A 19 13.94 -12.32 -2.77
CA ILE A 19 13.83 -10.94 -3.25
C ILE A 19 13.88 -10.89 -4.78
N LYS A 20 14.72 -11.72 -5.40
CA LYS A 20 14.83 -11.79 -6.86
C LYS A 20 13.51 -12.22 -7.51
N SER A 21 12.91 -13.32 -7.02
CA SER A 21 11.63 -13.81 -7.54
C SER A 21 10.51 -12.78 -7.35
N MET A 22 10.51 -12.05 -6.22
CA MET A 22 9.59 -10.94 -5.96
C MET A 22 9.76 -9.83 -7.02
N GLN A 23 10.98 -9.38 -7.28
CA GLN A 23 11.26 -8.33 -8.26
C GLN A 23 10.95 -8.76 -9.70
N ASP A 24 11.24 -10.01 -10.06
CA ASP A 24 10.92 -10.58 -11.37
C ASP A 24 9.39 -10.57 -11.57
N PHE A 25 8.61 -10.90 -10.54
CA PHE A 25 7.14 -10.82 -10.59
C PHE A 25 6.64 -9.38 -10.75
N VAL A 26 7.13 -8.45 -9.92
CA VAL A 26 6.78 -7.01 -10.04
C VAL A 26 7.02 -6.51 -11.46
N SER A 27 8.17 -6.85 -12.03
CA SER A 27 8.56 -6.45 -13.39
C SER A 27 7.65 -7.10 -14.44
N SER A 28 7.24 -8.35 -14.24
CA SER A 28 6.29 -9.03 -15.13
C SER A 28 4.88 -8.43 -15.11
N VAL A 29 4.50 -7.75 -14.03
CA VAL A 29 3.18 -7.10 -13.86
C VAL A 29 3.20 -5.67 -14.39
N LEU A 30 4.19 -4.89 -13.99
CA LEU A 30 4.27 -3.45 -14.28
C LEU A 30 4.99 -3.13 -15.59
N GLY A 31 5.61 -4.13 -16.20
CA GLY A 31 6.33 -4.02 -17.47
C GLY A 31 7.84 -4.20 -17.28
N PRO A 32 8.50 -5.05 -18.09
CA PRO A 32 9.92 -5.40 -17.90
C PRO A 32 10.89 -4.24 -18.16
N LYS A 33 10.43 -3.16 -18.80
CA LYS A 33 11.20 -1.95 -19.10
C LYS A 33 10.70 -0.72 -18.31
N ALA A 34 9.79 -0.93 -17.37
CA ALA A 34 9.24 0.14 -16.56
C ALA A 34 10.28 0.66 -15.56
N ASN A 35 10.27 1.97 -15.31
CA ASN A 35 10.98 2.58 -14.19
C ASN A 35 10.17 2.27 -12.93
N LEU A 36 10.66 1.31 -12.14
CA LEU A 36 9.95 0.86 -10.95
C LEU A 36 10.32 1.72 -9.75
N GLN A 37 9.30 2.21 -9.04
CA GLN A 37 9.48 2.85 -7.74
C GLN A 37 8.82 2.01 -6.64
N LYS A 38 9.56 1.79 -5.55
CA LYS A 38 9.07 1.13 -4.35
C LYS A 38 8.66 2.17 -3.31
N LEU A 39 7.48 2.00 -2.72
CA LEU A 39 6.98 2.76 -1.59
C LEU A 39 6.79 1.83 -0.39
N THR A 40 7.27 2.28 0.76
CA THR A 40 7.22 1.56 2.05
C THR A 40 6.94 2.56 3.15
N THR A 41 6.38 2.06 4.26
CA THR A 41 6.22 2.85 5.49
C THR A 41 7.48 2.78 6.34
N THR A 42 8.06 3.93 6.66
CA THR A 42 9.26 4.07 7.50
C THR A 42 8.89 4.75 8.82
N ILE A 43 9.22 4.10 9.93
CA ILE A 43 9.05 4.65 11.28
C ILE A 43 10.42 5.13 11.74
N HIS A 44 10.60 6.43 11.93
CA HIS A 44 11.91 7.02 12.21
C HIS A 44 12.35 6.76 13.66
N ASN A 45 11.46 7.00 14.62
CA ASN A 45 11.74 6.82 16.04
C ASN A 45 10.86 5.71 16.59
N ARG A 46 11.27 4.45 16.44
CA ARG A 46 10.50 3.32 16.99
C ARG A 46 10.54 3.38 18.53
N PRO A 47 9.41 3.62 19.22
CA PRO A 47 9.38 3.53 20.67
C PRO A 47 9.62 2.08 21.11
N LEU A 48 10.30 1.92 22.25
CA LEU A 48 10.58 0.60 22.85
C LEU A 48 9.28 -0.18 23.14
N HIS A 49 8.22 0.56 23.46
CA HIS A 49 6.86 0.05 23.69
C HIS A 49 5.88 0.84 22.82
N PRO A 50 5.52 0.33 21.62
CA PRO A 50 4.52 0.98 20.79
C PRO A 50 3.14 0.87 21.46
N SER A 51 2.53 2.01 21.77
CA SER A 51 1.15 2.12 22.22
C SER A 51 0.22 2.45 21.05
N LEU A 52 -1.03 2.01 21.14
CA LEU A 52 -2.09 2.53 20.29
C LEU A 52 -2.24 4.03 20.57
N GLN A 53 -2.14 4.86 19.53
CA GLN A 53 -2.21 6.31 19.64
C GLN A 53 -2.81 6.89 18.38
N ALA A 54 -3.30 8.13 18.49
CA ALA A 54 -3.69 8.88 17.31
C ALA A 54 -2.47 9.43 16.57
N TYR A 55 -2.56 9.48 15.25
CA TYR A 55 -1.61 10.17 14.38
C TYR A 55 -2.32 11.31 13.67
N THR A 56 -1.59 12.39 13.42
CA THR A 56 -2.04 13.52 12.61
C THR A 56 -1.35 13.46 11.25
N VAL A 57 -2.13 13.57 10.17
CA VAL A 57 -1.58 13.77 8.83
C VAL A 57 -1.01 15.17 8.74
N GLN A 58 0.31 15.27 8.54
CA GLN A 58 1.00 16.55 8.38
C GLN A 58 1.04 16.97 6.92
N GLU A 59 1.48 16.07 6.03
CA GLU A 59 1.69 16.38 4.61
C GLU A 59 1.41 15.17 3.72
N ILE A 60 0.95 15.40 2.49
CA ILE A 60 0.90 14.40 1.41
C ILE A 60 1.82 14.87 0.27
N HIS A 61 2.90 14.13 0.04
CA HIS A 61 3.99 14.59 -0.84
C HIS A 61 3.92 14.08 -2.28
N VAL A 62 3.30 12.91 -2.50
CA VAL A 62 3.32 12.24 -3.80
C VAL A 62 1.98 11.62 -4.05
N GLN A 63 1.39 11.93 -5.19
CA GLN A 63 0.30 11.17 -5.77
C GLN A 63 0.81 10.54 -7.06
N LEU A 64 0.92 9.21 -7.08
CA LEU A 64 1.25 8.50 -8.31
C LEU A 64 -0.02 8.34 -9.16
N PRO A 65 0.07 8.45 -10.50
CA PRO A 65 -1.09 8.39 -11.37
C PRO A 65 -1.84 7.07 -11.20
N LEU A 66 -3.14 7.11 -11.51
CA LEU A 66 -4.00 5.94 -11.45
C LEU A 66 -3.40 4.84 -12.34
N SER A 67 -2.98 3.76 -11.71
CA SER A 67 -2.34 2.64 -12.38
C SER A 67 -2.65 1.34 -11.62
N SER A 68 -2.40 0.22 -12.27
CA SER A 68 -2.28 -1.04 -11.54
C SER A 68 -0.96 -1.01 -10.80
N ILE A 69 -1.01 -1.31 -9.50
CA ILE A 69 0.19 -1.43 -8.66
C ILE A 69 0.45 -2.91 -8.36
N THR A 70 1.66 -3.23 -7.93
CA THR A 70 1.96 -4.54 -7.32
C THR A 70 2.24 -4.35 -5.85
N ALA A 71 1.40 -4.91 -4.99
CA ALA A 71 1.63 -4.94 -3.56
C ALA A 71 2.34 -6.25 -3.19
N CYS A 72 3.41 -6.17 -2.41
CA CYS A 72 4.12 -7.32 -1.87
C CYS A 72 4.17 -7.21 -0.34
N HIS A 73 3.84 -8.29 0.35
CA HIS A 73 3.77 -8.38 1.79
C HIS A 73 4.81 -9.39 2.29
N THR A 74 5.63 -9.00 3.26
CA THR A 74 6.52 -9.92 3.96
C THR A 74 5.68 -10.85 4.82
N MET A 75 5.81 -12.15 4.60
CA MET A 75 5.03 -13.15 5.32
C MET A 75 5.79 -13.64 6.56
N PRO A 76 5.09 -13.97 7.67
CA PRO A 76 5.71 -14.38 8.93
C PRO A 76 6.16 -15.85 8.89
N TYR A 77 7.00 -16.20 7.92
CA TYR A 77 7.63 -17.53 7.81
C TYR A 77 9.04 -17.51 8.42
N PRO A 78 9.58 -18.67 8.86
CA PRO A 78 10.95 -18.77 9.34
C PRO A 78 12.01 -18.56 8.24
N TYR A 79 11.57 -18.42 6.98
CA TYR A 79 12.40 -18.12 5.82
C TYR A 79 11.78 -16.97 5.02
N ALA A 80 12.55 -16.37 4.09
CA ALA A 80 12.08 -15.28 3.25
C ALA A 80 10.89 -15.73 2.38
N ALA A 81 9.73 -15.10 2.61
CA ALA A 81 8.52 -15.33 1.83
C ALA A 81 7.79 -14.00 1.64
N PHE A 82 7.45 -13.70 0.39
CA PHE A 82 6.76 -12.47 0.00
C PHE A 82 5.49 -12.84 -0.75
N TYR A 83 4.33 -12.48 -0.21
CA TYR A 83 3.07 -12.58 -0.93
C TYR A 83 2.89 -11.32 -1.78
N CYS A 84 2.94 -11.47 -3.10
CA CYS A 84 2.74 -10.40 -4.06
C CYS A 84 1.44 -10.59 -4.83
N HIS A 85 0.75 -9.48 -5.12
CA HIS A 85 -0.44 -9.47 -5.95
C HIS A 85 -0.60 -8.13 -6.68
N ASP A 86 -1.23 -8.18 -7.85
CA ASP A 86 -1.60 -6.97 -8.56
C ASP A 86 -2.88 -6.36 -7.98
N VAL A 87 -2.89 -5.03 -7.89
CA VAL A 87 -4.01 -4.27 -7.36
C VAL A 87 -4.38 -3.20 -8.40
N PRO A 88 -5.42 -3.44 -9.21
CA PRO A 88 -5.84 -2.50 -10.25
C PRO A 88 -6.48 -1.26 -9.64
N LYS A 89 -6.58 -0.19 -10.44
CA LYS A 89 -7.29 1.07 -10.10
C LYS A 89 -6.95 1.60 -8.70
N THR A 90 -5.67 1.53 -8.34
CA THR A 90 -5.19 1.98 -7.04
C THR A 90 -4.35 3.21 -7.21
N ARG A 91 -4.53 4.16 -6.29
CA ARG A 91 -3.68 5.34 -6.17
C ARG A 91 -2.82 5.20 -4.93
N VAL A 92 -1.53 5.52 -5.04
CA VAL A 92 -0.58 5.40 -3.93
C VAL A 92 -0.06 6.78 -3.56
N PHE A 93 0.08 7.00 -2.26
CA PHE A 93 0.53 8.24 -1.68
C PHE A 93 1.73 8.05 -0.76
N LYS A 94 2.57 9.09 -0.66
CA LYS A 94 3.50 9.28 0.46
C LYS A 94 2.92 10.32 1.40
N VAL A 95 2.84 9.97 2.68
CA VAL A 95 2.19 10.77 3.71
C VAL A 95 3.12 10.87 4.91
N THR A 96 3.29 12.07 5.45
CA THR A 96 3.98 12.27 6.72
C THR A 96 2.96 12.28 7.85
N LEU A 97 3.14 11.38 8.81
CA LEU A 97 2.31 11.28 10.01
C LEU A 97 3.13 11.65 11.24
N GLU A 98 2.46 12.29 12.21
CA GLU A 98 3.02 12.59 13.52
C GLU A 98 2.13 12.05 14.62
N GLY A 99 2.71 11.23 15.51
CA GLY A 99 2.05 10.67 16.68
C GLY A 99 1.97 11.68 17.83
N GLU A 100 1.10 11.41 18.80
CA GLU A 100 1.00 12.19 20.03
C GLU A 100 2.29 12.14 20.87
N ASP A 101 3.06 11.08 20.72
CA ASP A 101 4.39 10.90 21.30
C ASP A 101 5.50 11.68 20.56
N GLY A 102 5.15 12.44 19.52
CA GLY A 102 6.09 13.16 18.66
C GLY A 102 6.84 12.28 17.65
N ASN A 103 6.51 10.99 17.56
CA ASN A 103 7.10 10.10 16.57
C ASN A 103 6.62 10.48 15.17
N LYS A 104 7.56 10.52 14.21
CA LYS A 104 7.28 10.79 12.81
C LYS A 104 7.37 9.53 11.97
N ILE A 105 6.41 9.35 11.08
CA ILE A 105 6.31 8.21 10.17
C ILE A 105 6.17 8.74 8.74
N ASP A 106 7.07 8.31 7.86
CA ASP A 106 6.88 8.45 6.42
C ASP A 106 6.07 7.25 5.95
N ALA A 107 4.76 7.40 5.88
CA ALA A 107 3.84 6.35 5.52
C ALA A 107 3.62 6.27 4.01
N ALA A 108 3.56 5.05 3.48
CA ALA A 108 2.89 4.82 2.21
C ALA A 108 1.39 4.62 2.48
N ALA A 109 0.52 5.16 1.63
CA ALA A 109 -0.91 4.92 1.69
C ALA A 109 -1.43 4.46 0.33
N GLY A 110 -2.44 3.60 0.33
CA GLY A 110 -3.10 3.10 -0.87
C GLY A 110 -4.60 3.41 -0.82
N CYS A 111 -5.13 3.93 -1.92
CA CYS A 111 -6.56 4.13 -2.12
C CYS A 111 -7.05 3.26 -3.28
N HIS A 112 -7.88 2.28 -2.96
CA HIS A 112 -8.56 1.43 -3.93
C HIS A 112 -9.77 2.19 -4.45
N LEU A 113 -9.72 2.65 -5.71
CA LEU A 113 -10.80 3.47 -6.29
C LEU A 113 -11.99 2.63 -6.78
N ASP A 114 -11.82 1.32 -6.85
CA ASP A 114 -12.87 0.38 -7.24
C ASP A 114 -12.86 -0.83 -6.30
N SER A 115 -13.79 -0.80 -5.35
CA SER A 115 -13.99 -1.87 -4.37
C SER A 115 -15.21 -2.75 -4.71
N SER A 116 -15.78 -2.61 -5.91
CA SER A 116 -17.04 -3.29 -6.31
C SER A 116 -16.96 -4.82 -6.28
N HIS A 117 -15.77 -5.37 -6.51
CA HIS A 117 -15.51 -6.81 -6.48
C HIS A 117 -15.10 -7.36 -5.11
N TRP A 118 -15.04 -6.51 -4.08
CA TRP A 118 -14.66 -6.96 -2.74
C TRP A 118 -15.84 -7.67 -2.08
N ASP A 119 -15.52 -8.59 -1.17
CA ASP A 119 -16.52 -9.25 -0.33
C ASP A 119 -17.33 -8.19 0.45
N THR A 120 -18.66 -8.31 0.43
CA THR A 120 -19.55 -7.43 1.18
C THR A 120 -19.27 -7.42 2.68
N ASP A 121 -18.72 -8.51 3.22
CA ASP A 121 -18.35 -8.66 4.64
C ASP A 121 -16.94 -8.19 4.97
N HIS A 122 -16.20 -7.67 3.98
CA HIS A 122 -14.84 -7.16 4.17
C HIS A 122 -14.79 -6.10 5.28
N ALA A 123 -13.81 -6.21 6.19
CA ALA A 123 -13.73 -5.37 7.39
C ALA A 123 -13.74 -3.86 7.11
N ALA A 124 -13.18 -3.44 5.98
CA ALA A 124 -13.19 -2.04 5.55
C ALA A 124 -14.59 -1.43 5.49
N PHE A 125 -15.60 -2.17 5.01
CA PHE A 125 -16.98 -1.68 4.88
C PHE A 125 -17.65 -1.52 6.24
N LYS A 126 -17.29 -2.35 7.22
CA LYS A 126 -17.77 -2.24 8.61
C LYS A 126 -17.16 -1.03 9.31
N VAL A 127 -15.86 -0.78 9.11
CA VAL A 127 -15.16 0.36 9.70
C VAL A 127 -15.59 1.69 9.07
N LEU A 128 -15.74 1.74 7.75
CA LEU A 128 -16.08 2.95 7.01
C LEU A 128 -17.59 3.22 6.93
N GLY A 129 -18.44 2.24 7.24
CA GLY A 129 -19.89 2.35 7.06
C GLY A 129 -20.32 2.44 5.59
N THR A 130 -19.52 1.89 4.68
CA THR A 130 -19.73 1.94 3.22
C THR A 130 -20.06 0.57 2.64
N LYS A 131 -20.24 0.46 1.33
CA LYS A 131 -20.51 -0.80 0.61
C LYS A 131 -19.51 -0.97 -0.54
N PRO A 132 -19.33 -2.20 -1.08
CA PRO A 132 -18.55 -2.41 -2.28
C PRO A 132 -18.93 -1.45 -3.41
N GLY A 133 -17.94 -0.76 -3.97
CA GLY A 133 -18.11 0.12 -5.13
C GLY A 133 -18.77 1.47 -4.86
N SER A 134 -19.17 1.80 -3.62
CA SER A 134 -19.81 3.09 -3.33
C SER A 134 -18.81 4.23 -3.23
N GLU A 135 -17.68 4.01 -2.56
CA GLU A 135 -16.65 5.01 -2.28
C GLU A 135 -15.25 4.39 -2.35
N PRO A 136 -14.20 5.17 -2.63
CA PRO A 136 -12.82 4.71 -2.53
C PRO A 136 -12.48 4.23 -1.10
N VAL A 137 -11.72 3.15 -1.00
CA VAL A 137 -11.23 2.63 0.28
C VAL A 137 -9.75 2.97 0.40
N CYS A 138 -9.40 3.86 1.32
CA CYS A 138 -8.03 4.28 1.58
C CYS A 138 -7.51 3.70 2.89
N HIS A 139 -6.23 3.31 2.92
CA HIS A 139 -5.55 2.88 4.13
C HIS A 139 -4.04 3.13 4.06
N PHE A 140 -3.41 3.27 5.24
CA PHE A 140 -1.95 3.25 5.33
C PHE A 140 -1.41 1.83 5.14
N LEU A 141 -0.22 1.72 4.58
CA LEU A 141 0.49 0.47 4.42
C LEU A 141 1.27 0.17 5.71
N THR A 142 1.24 -1.10 6.12
CA THR A 142 2.09 -1.56 7.23
C THR A 142 3.55 -1.57 6.80
N LYS A 143 4.48 -1.56 7.76
CA LYS A 143 5.94 -1.67 7.50
C LYS A 143 6.33 -2.89 6.67
N ASP A 144 5.51 -3.94 6.73
CA ASP A 144 5.75 -5.23 6.07
C ASP A 144 5.16 -5.25 4.64
N THR A 145 4.56 -4.14 4.19
CA THR A 145 3.99 -3.99 2.86
C THR A 145 4.84 -3.07 2.00
N MET A 146 5.13 -3.51 0.77
CA MET A 146 5.81 -2.77 -0.27
C MET A 146 4.86 -2.55 -1.45
N ALA A 147 4.56 -1.30 -1.78
CA ALA A 147 3.86 -0.97 -3.01
C ALA A 147 4.87 -0.65 -4.11
N TRP A 148 4.72 -1.32 -5.25
CA TRP A 148 5.51 -1.09 -6.45
C TRP A 148 4.65 -0.43 -7.51
N VAL A 149 5.18 0.62 -8.13
CA VAL A 149 4.53 1.36 -9.19
C VAL A 149 5.48 1.53 -10.38
N SER A 150 4.90 1.72 -11.56
CA SER A 150 5.64 2.19 -12.73
C SER A 150 5.58 3.72 -12.77
N THR A 151 6.73 4.38 -12.79
CA THR A 151 6.85 5.82 -12.98
C THR A 151 7.16 6.20 -14.43
N SER A 152 7.20 5.23 -15.35
CA SER A 152 7.49 5.47 -16.77
C SER A 152 6.49 6.38 -17.49
N LEU A 153 5.31 6.64 -16.90
CA LEU A 153 4.29 7.55 -17.42
C LEU A 153 4.21 8.88 -16.64
N VAL A 154 5.12 9.09 -15.68
CA VAL A 154 5.15 10.29 -14.84
C VAL A 154 6.20 11.24 -15.40
N GLU A 155 5.77 12.19 -16.24
CA GLU A 155 6.45 13.48 -16.26
C GLU A 155 6.30 14.06 -14.84
N ALA A 156 7.43 14.26 -14.17
CA ALA A 156 7.50 14.56 -12.75
C ALA A 156 6.67 15.80 -12.38
N ALA A 157 5.55 15.57 -11.69
CA ALA A 157 4.95 16.56 -10.81
C ALA A 157 4.67 15.86 -9.46
N MET A 158 5.63 15.97 -8.54
CA MET A 158 5.37 15.76 -7.12
C MET A 158 4.60 16.98 -6.63
N GLU A 159 3.28 16.89 -6.59
CA GLU A 159 2.47 17.94 -5.97
C GLU A 159 2.33 17.65 -4.48
N ILE A 160 2.74 18.62 -3.67
CA ILE A 160 2.42 18.63 -2.25
C ILE A 160 0.99 19.14 -2.13
N ILE A 161 0.11 18.32 -1.55
CA ILE A 161 -1.27 18.71 -1.28
C ILE A 161 -1.35 19.10 0.19
N ASP A 162 -1.58 20.40 0.44
CA ASP A 162 -1.91 20.91 1.77
C ASP A 162 -3.32 20.44 2.16
N LEU A 163 -3.38 19.30 2.84
CA LEU A 163 -4.61 18.84 3.46
C LEU A 163 -4.75 19.45 4.86
N LYS A 164 -6.00 19.70 5.26
CA LYS A 164 -6.27 20.00 6.67
C LYS A 164 -5.81 18.82 7.53
N PRO A 165 -5.17 19.08 8.69
CA PRO A 165 -4.76 18.03 9.60
C PRO A 165 -5.96 17.15 9.94
N CYS A 166 -5.86 15.87 9.60
CA CYS A 166 -6.87 14.88 9.93
C CYS A 166 -6.26 13.86 10.88
N ARG A 167 -7.01 13.53 11.94
CA ARG A 167 -6.57 12.63 12.99
C ARG A 167 -7.02 11.22 12.64
N VAL A 168 -6.08 10.28 12.63
CA VAL A 168 -6.30 8.86 12.33
C VAL A 168 -5.88 8.05 13.56
N VAL A 169 -6.68 7.05 13.93
CA VAL A 169 -6.47 6.19 15.11
C VAL A 169 -6.10 4.79 14.65
#